data_AF-A0A1G0XWY5-F1
#
_entry.id   AF-A0A1G0XWY5-F1
#
_cell.length_a   1.000
_cell.length_b   1.000
_cell.length_c   1.000
_cell.angle_alpha   90.00
_cell.angle_beta   90.00
_cell.angle_gamma   90.00
#
_symmetry.space_group_name_H-M   'P 1'
#
loop_
_entity.id
_entity.type
_entity.pdbx_description
1 polymer ?
#
loop_
_entity_poly.entity_id
_entity_poly.type
_entity_poly.pdbx_seq_one_letter_code
_entity_poly.pdbx_strand_id
1 'polypeptide(L)'
;MKTASKFLLVAGFSLIVMFAFVSCRADKPADPVPADVKSDVIRARDLGIPFDGVPGKFNAITDVAGIEVGHSTIISGEGTLVRGKGPVRTGVTAILPRGKKYDPVFGGCYALNGNGEMTGYWWVEESGFIESPICITNTNSVGTVRDALALWQIEKKLGDEEDASLSVVAETYDGYLNDLNGFHVKKEHVYAALDGAKSGPVAEGSVGGGTGMICHQFKAGIGTSSRVLDKKDGGYTVGVLVQANHGRRPTLTIAGAPVGKEMTENMPLINSMVPGGTGGKESSIIVVVATDAPLMPHQLKRLVRRVPLGLARVGTVALNGSGEIFIAFSTANPGAFAQKEVKIDTIENDSMNRIFEAVVQATEEAVVNAIIAGRTMTGINGNTAYGISHDRLKEVLAKYNRLNSNIIRVPTCRQGFDYTCGVASLQSILRYYGEEIREDKLARELGTTPEDGTECQKIAQLAKGKGYQVDMKTGADISDLKRAIDKGIPSIVAIQAWKDDPKTDYSTDWADGHYVVAIGYDSKNFYFMDPSTLGNYTFIPCDEFQKRWHDEDKGKKYPQMMISISKSTPPTYKPTEIPKIE
;
A
#
# COMPACT_ATOMS: atom_id res chain seq x y z
N MET A 1 74.89 27.29 39.95
CA MET A 1 73.99 26.89 41.08
C MET A 1 72.83 26.13 40.44
N LYS A 2 72.62 24.81 40.64
CA LYS A 2 72.09 24.14 41.86
C LYS A 2 70.80 24.83 42.33
N THR A 3 69.62 24.20 42.43
CA THR A 3 69.25 22.78 42.70
C THR A 3 68.10 22.31 41.80
N ALA A 4 67.97 21.08 41.29
CA ALA A 4 68.20 19.70 41.80
C ALA A 4 66.93 19.01 42.37
N SER A 5 66.65 17.82 41.83
CA SER A 5 65.46 16.96 42.01
C SER A 5 65.27 16.38 43.42
N LYS A 6 64.02 16.02 43.76
CA LYS A 6 63.72 14.87 44.63
C LYS A 6 62.55 14.03 44.09
N PHE A 7 62.89 12.87 43.55
CA PHE A 7 62.02 11.69 43.58
C PHE A 7 61.75 11.29 45.05
N LEU A 8 60.58 10.72 45.33
CA LEU A 8 60.41 9.84 46.49
C LEU A 8 59.73 8.55 46.07
N LEU A 9 60.44 7.44 46.27
CA LEU A 9 59.98 6.07 46.04
C LEU A 9 59.56 5.50 47.40
N VAL A 10 58.36 4.94 47.53
CA VAL A 10 57.95 4.19 48.73
C VAL A 10 57.23 2.91 48.30
N ALA A 11 57.76 1.77 48.73
CA ALA A 11 57.15 0.45 48.59
C ALA A 11 55.78 0.41 49.32
N GLY A 12 54.76 -0.31 48.87
CA GLY A 12 54.83 -1.69 48.41
C GLY A 12 54.19 -2.58 49.46
N PHE A 13 52.85 -2.59 49.49
CA PHE A 13 52.03 -3.52 50.29
C PHE A 13 50.96 -4.11 49.36
N SER A 14 51.17 -5.34 48.91
CA SER A 14 50.19 -6.08 48.13
C SER A 14 49.09 -6.60 49.05
N LEU A 15 47.95 -5.90 49.11
CA LEU A 15 46.74 -6.46 49.68
C LEU A 15 46.04 -7.31 48.62
N ILE A 16 46.15 -8.63 48.72
CA ILE A 16 45.46 -9.57 47.84
C ILE A 16 43.96 -9.54 48.18
N VAL A 17 43.19 -8.73 47.45
CA VAL A 17 41.72 -8.78 47.47
C VAL A 17 41.27 -9.88 46.50
N MET A 18 40.87 -11.01 47.07
CA MET A 18 40.39 -12.16 46.33
C MET A 18 38.98 -11.90 45.77
N PHE A 19 38.90 -11.24 44.61
CA PHE A 19 37.62 -11.09 43.90
C PHE A 19 37.14 -12.46 43.40
N ALA A 20 36.04 -12.92 43.96
CA ALA A 20 35.32 -14.08 43.44
C ALA A 20 34.79 -13.75 42.03
N PHE A 21 35.23 -14.53 41.04
CA PHE A 21 34.69 -14.47 39.67
C PHE A 21 33.25 -14.99 39.65
N VAL A 22 32.29 -14.11 39.96
CA VAL A 22 30.92 -14.30 39.49
C VAL A 22 30.91 -13.95 38.02
N SER A 23 30.76 -14.97 37.17
CA SER A 23 30.71 -14.81 35.72
C SER A 23 29.39 -14.17 35.30
N CYS A 24 29.33 -12.84 35.33
CA CYS A 24 28.33 -12.11 34.57
C CYS A 24 28.60 -12.36 33.08
N ARG A 25 27.79 -13.22 32.47
CA ARG A 25 27.64 -13.23 31.01
C ARG A 25 27.25 -11.81 30.59
N ALA A 26 28.11 -11.16 29.81
CA ALA A 26 27.66 -10.03 29.02
C ALA A 26 26.63 -10.58 28.02
N ASP A 27 25.39 -10.08 28.09
CA ASP A 27 24.40 -10.40 27.08
C ASP A 27 24.94 -9.95 25.71
N LYS A 28 24.83 -10.84 24.72
CA LYS A 28 25.24 -10.52 23.36
C LYS A 28 24.45 -9.30 22.87
N PRO A 29 25.04 -8.40 22.07
CA PRO A 29 24.24 -7.46 21.30
C PRO A 29 23.21 -8.27 20.49
N ALA A 30 21.96 -7.83 20.49
CA ALA A 30 20.90 -8.52 19.77
C ALA A 30 21.25 -8.57 18.28
N ASP A 31 21.18 -9.77 17.68
CA ASP A 31 21.48 -9.95 16.27
C ASP A 31 20.51 -9.10 15.42
N PRO A 32 20.99 -8.36 14.41
CA PRO A 32 20.13 -7.59 13.53
C PRO A 32 19.19 -8.55 12.76
N VAL A 33 17.89 -8.31 12.85
CA VAL A 33 16.87 -9.11 12.15
C VAL A 33 17.13 -9.05 10.63
N PRO A 34 17.34 -10.19 9.95
CA PRO A 34 17.63 -10.20 8.51
C PRO A 34 16.53 -9.55 7.66
N ALA A 35 16.92 -8.75 6.67
CA ALA A 35 16.03 -8.00 5.78
C ALA A 35 15.34 -8.86 4.69
N ASP A 36 15.00 -10.10 5.01
CA ASP A 36 14.42 -11.12 4.11
C ASP A 36 13.05 -11.63 4.60
N VAL A 37 12.29 -10.73 5.23
CA VAL A 37 10.84 -10.87 5.31
C VAL A 37 10.29 -10.77 3.88
N LYS A 38 9.86 -11.89 3.30
CA LYS A 38 8.96 -11.89 2.14
C LYS A 38 7.78 -10.98 2.49
N SER A 39 7.44 -10.05 1.60
CA SER A 39 6.46 -9.01 1.91
C SER A 39 5.01 -9.55 1.90
N ASP A 40 4.66 -10.36 2.90
CA ASP A 40 3.30 -10.77 3.24
C ASP A 40 2.51 -9.60 3.90
N VAL A 41 2.86 -8.36 3.51
CA VAL A 41 2.28 -7.11 4.01
C VAL A 41 1.11 -6.76 3.12
N ILE A 42 -0.10 -6.98 3.63
CA ILE A 42 -1.35 -6.52 3.04
C ILE A 42 -1.28 -4.99 2.84
N ARG A 43 -1.54 -4.52 1.63
CA ARG A 43 -1.51 -3.11 1.22
C ARG A 43 -2.92 -2.58 0.97
N ALA A 44 -3.05 -1.30 0.64
CA ALA A 44 -4.35 -0.65 0.46
C ALA A 44 -5.20 -1.30 -0.65
N ARG A 45 -4.60 -1.58 -1.81
CA ARG A 45 -5.30 -2.20 -2.94
C ARG A 45 -5.72 -3.65 -2.66
N ASP A 46 -4.97 -4.39 -1.83
CA ASP A 46 -5.31 -5.77 -1.43
C ASP A 46 -6.56 -5.82 -0.54
N LEU A 47 -6.88 -4.72 0.15
CA LEU A 47 -8.14 -4.54 0.88
C LEU A 47 -9.30 -4.04 -0.01
N GLY A 48 -9.10 -3.93 -1.33
CA GLY A 48 -10.10 -3.46 -2.29
C GLY A 48 -10.29 -1.93 -2.31
N ILE A 49 -9.32 -1.17 -1.78
CA ILE A 49 -9.38 0.29 -1.75
C ILE A 49 -9.01 0.86 -3.14
N PRO A 50 -9.87 1.65 -3.78
CA PRO A 50 -9.61 2.22 -5.10
C PRO A 50 -8.72 3.46 -4.98
N PHE A 51 -7.78 3.57 -5.92
CA PHE A 51 -7.00 4.78 -6.16
C PHE A 51 -6.86 4.99 -7.66
N ASP A 52 -6.91 6.25 -8.08
CA ASP A 52 -6.68 6.65 -9.47
C ASP A 52 -5.27 6.26 -9.95
N GLY A 53 -5.14 6.02 -11.25
CA GLY A 53 -3.87 5.73 -11.91
C GLY A 53 -3.39 4.28 -11.78
N VAL A 54 -2.57 3.86 -12.76
CA VAL A 54 -2.00 2.52 -12.85
C VAL A 54 -0.68 2.47 -12.07
N PRO A 55 -0.53 1.60 -11.05
CA PRO A 55 0.73 1.47 -10.34
C PRO A 55 1.78 0.69 -11.16
N GLY A 56 3.05 0.87 -10.80
CA GLY A 56 4.14 0.03 -11.30
C GLY A 56 4.08 -1.40 -10.74
N LYS A 57 5.02 -2.24 -11.17
CA LYS A 57 5.06 -3.68 -10.86
C LYS A 57 5.09 -3.96 -9.35
N PHE A 58 5.84 -3.17 -8.60
CA PHE A 58 5.98 -3.29 -7.15
C PHE A 58 5.04 -2.33 -6.40
N ASN A 59 4.42 -1.38 -7.11
CA ASN A 59 3.70 -0.25 -6.54
C ASN A 59 4.54 0.43 -5.45
N ALA A 60 5.77 0.80 -5.82
CA ALA A 60 6.81 1.29 -4.90
C ALA A 60 7.78 2.24 -5.60
N ILE A 61 8.53 3.05 -4.84
CA ILE A 61 9.50 4.01 -5.40
C ILE A 61 10.56 3.34 -6.30
N THR A 62 10.89 2.08 -6.00
CA THR A 62 11.79 1.19 -6.74
C THR A 62 11.27 0.71 -8.10
N ASP A 63 10.02 1.03 -8.48
CA ASP A 63 9.56 0.87 -9.87
C ASP A 63 10.29 1.83 -10.83
N VAL A 64 10.79 2.98 -10.33
CA VAL A 64 11.73 3.82 -11.08
C VAL A 64 13.07 3.12 -11.13
N ALA A 65 13.51 2.74 -12.34
CA ALA A 65 14.64 1.86 -12.54
C ALA A 65 15.96 2.41 -11.96
N GLY A 66 16.74 1.54 -11.32
CA GLY A 66 18.03 1.86 -10.72
C GLY A 66 17.97 2.36 -9.27
N ILE A 67 16.77 2.57 -8.70
CA ILE A 67 16.63 2.91 -7.28
C ILE A 67 16.73 1.67 -6.41
N GLU A 68 17.47 1.81 -5.30
CA GLU A 68 17.52 0.85 -4.20
C GLU A 68 17.00 1.50 -2.91
N VAL A 69 16.29 0.72 -2.08
CA VAL A 69 15.84 1.14 -0.74
C VAL A 69 16.31 0.11 0.28
N GLY A 70 16.76 0.58 1.44
CA GLY A 70 17.19 -0.26 2.56
C GLY A 70 16.75 0.30 3.91
N HIS A 71 16.68 -0.58 4.91
CA HIS A 71 16.21 -0.24 6.26
C HIS A 71 17.09 -0.87 7.33
N SER A 72 17.32 -0.15 8.41
CA SER A 72 17.81 -0.69 9.69
C SER A 72 16.78 -0.37 10.77
N THR A 73 16.14 -1.40 11.31
CA THR A 73 15.06 -1.31 12.31
C THR A 73 15.60 -1.64 13.68
N ILE A 74 15.43 -0.74 14.65
CA ILE A 74 15.96 -0.86 16.02
C ILE A 74 14.79 -0.93 17.00
N ILE A 75 14.54 -2.14 17.53
CA ILE A 75 13.51 -2.41 18.53
C ILE A 75 14.17 -3.16 19.70
N SER A 76 14.22 -2.54 20.88
CA SER A 76 14.75 -3.16 22.10
C SER A 76 14.15 -2.56 23.37
N GLY A 77 14.11 -3.35 24.45
CA GLY A 77 13.58 -2.93 25.75
C GLY A 77 12.06 -2.71 25.80
N GLU A 78 11.51 -2.72 27.01
CA GLU A 78 10.09 -2.52 27.32
C GLU A 78 9.93 -1.77 28.65
N GLY A 79 8.72 -1.28 28.94
CA GLY A 79 8.39 -0.62 30.22
C GLY A 79 8.78 0.86 30.29
N THR A 80 9.13 1.32 31.48
CA THR A 80 9.41 2.73 31.79
C THR A 80 10.66 3.24 31.07
N LEU A 81 10.58 4.46 30.53
CA LEU A 81 11.70 5.16 29.90
C LEU A 81 12.88 5.32 30.88
N VAL A 82 14.04 4.81 30.47
CA VAL A 82 15.34 5.18 31.04
C VAL A 82 16.20 5.75 29.91
N ARG A 83 16.38 7.08 29.92
CA ARG A 83 17.13 7.80 28.87
C ARG A 83 18.53 7.20 28.67
N GLY A 84 18.88 6.94 27.41
CA GLY A 84 20.13 6.29 27.02
C GLY A 84 20.11 4.76 27.12
N LYS A 85 18.98 4.16 27.52
CA LYS A 85 18.78 2.70 27.58
C LYS A 85 17.52 2.22 26.84
N GLY A 86 16.54 3.09 26.60
CA GLY A 86 15.27 2.75 25.96
C GLY A 86 14.07 2.76 26.90
N PRO A 87 12.92 2.16 26.51
CA PRO A 87 12.70 1.40 25.27
C PRO A 87 13.05 2.13 23.97
N VAL A 88 13.56 1.39 22.99
CA VAL A 88 13.99 1.88 21.68
C VAL A 88 13.03 1.41 20.61
N ARG A 89 12.53 2.33 19.77
CA ARG A 89 11.60 2.07 18.67
C ARG A 89 11.92 3.00 17.50
N THR A 90 13.07 2.81 16.86
CA THR A 90 13.59 3.76 15.86
C THR A 90 14.38 3.07 14.75
N GLY A 91 15.00 3.82 13.85
CA GLY A 91 15.85 3.25 12.82
C GLY A 91 16.30 4.25 11.76
N VAL A 92 16.74 3.70 10.63
CA VAL A 92 17.17 4.44 9.44
C VAL A 92 16.56 3.80 8.20
N THR A 93 16.05 4.62 7.29
CA THR A 93 15.69 4.23 5.92
C THR A 93 16.63 4.95 4.97
N ALA A 94 17.21 4.24 4.01
CA ALA A 94 18.07 4.80 2.97
C ALA A 94 17.44 4.60 1.58
N ILE A 95 17.46 5.63 0.75
CA ILE A 95 17.06 5.61 -0.66
C ILE A 95 18.28 6.01 -1.50
N LEU A 96 18.71 5.15 -2.41
CA LEU A 96 19.87 5.39 -3.28
C LEU A 96 19.36 5.66 -4.71
N PRO A 97 19.42 6.92 -5.21
CA PRO A 97 18.87 7.29 -6.53
C PRO A 97 19.43 6.51 -7.72
N ARG A 98 20.64 5.94 -7.58
CA ARG A 98 21.37 5.18 -8.61
C ARG A 98 21.90 3.84 -8.09
N GLY A 99 21.35 3.34 -6.98
CA GLY A 99 21.96 2.28 -6.19
C GLY A 99 23.34 2.69 -5.69
N LYS A 100 24.24 1.71 -5.50
CA LYS A 100 25.59 1.92 -4.92
C LYS A 100 26.61 2.46 -5.94
N LYS A 101 26.20 3.42 -6.79
CA LYS A 101 27.03 4.13 -7.78
C LYS A 101 26.96 5.63 -7.54
N TYR A 102 28.09 6.32 -7.57
CA TYR A 102 28.12 7.79 -7.58
C TYR A 102 27.84 8.29 -8.99
N ASP A 103 26.67 8.91 -9.16
CA ASP A 103 26.16 9.51 -10.39
C ASP A 103 25.02 10.48 -10.00
N PRO A 104 25.35 11.66 -9.45
CA PRO A 104 24.38 12.56 -8.84
C PRO A 104 23.20 12.92 -9.75
N VAL A 105 22.02 13.01 -9.15
CA VAL A 105 20.75 13.23 -9.85
C VAL A 105 20.30 14.67 -9.71
N PHE A 106 19.59 15.20 -10.72
CA PHE A 106 18.86 16.45 -10.54
C PHE A 106 17.80 16.29 -9.45
N GLY A 107 17.65 17.32 -8.62
CA GLY A 107 16.76 17.35 -7.46
C GLY A 107 16.01 18.66 -7.26
N GLY A 108 15.11 18.68 -6.28
CA GLY A 108 14.45 19.89 -5.79
C GLY A 108 13.63 19.63 -4.53
N CYS A 109 13.70 20.54 -3.55
CA CYS A 109 13.08 20.37 -2.23
C CYS A 109 11.80 21.21 -2.08
N TYR A 110 10.94 20.93 -1.10
CA TYR A 110 9.89 21.86 -0.69
C TYR A 110 9.42 21.55 0.74
N ALA A 111 9.48 22.56 1.61
CA ALA A 111 8.81 22.52 2.90
C ALA A 111 7.43 23.20 2.78
N LEU A 112 6.36 22.46 3.09
CA LEU A 112 5.02 23.02 3.29
C LEU A 112 4.91 23.65 4.68
N ASN A 113 5.49 22.98 5.69
CA ASN A 113 5.77 23.54 7.00
C ASN A 113 7.17 23.09 7.44
N GLY A 114 8.03 24.05 7.80
CA GLY A 114 9.44 23.85 8.11
C GLY A 114 9.77 23.50 9.56
N ASN A 115 8.80 23.06 10.38
CA ASN A 115 9.07 22.60 11.75
C ASN A 115 9.65 21.16 11.75
N GLY A 116 10.81 20.98 11.13
CA GLY A 116 11.56 19.73 11.03
C GLY A 116 12.91 19.97 10.37
N GLU A 117 13.74 18.93 10.28
CA GLU A 117 15.11 19.04 9.77
C GLU A 117 15.32 18.26 8.45
N MET A 118 16.07 18.85 7.51
CA MET A 118 16.62 18.16 6.35
C MET A 118 17.97 18.77 5.97
N THR A 119 19.04 18.07 6.34
CA THR A 119 20.40 18.40 5.87
C THR A 119 20.51 18.27 4.35
N GLY A 120 21.46 18.98 3.75
CA GLY A 120 21.63 19.04 2.30
C GLY A 120 20.60 19.94 1.57
N TYR A 121 19.48 20.33 2.21
CA TYR A 121 18.40 21.15 1.61
C TYR A 121 18.92 22.34 0.80
N TRP A 122 19.79 23.16 1.40
CA TRP A 122 20.32 24.37 0.78
C TRP A 122 21.18 24.09 -0.45
N TRP A 123 21.92 22.98 -0.46
CA TRP A 123 22.72 22.61 -1.62
C TRP A 123 21.83 22.14 -2.78
N VAL A 124 20.83 21.30 -2.50
CA VAL A 124 19.86 20.85 -3.52
C VAL A 124 19.09 22.03 -4.14
N GLU A 125 18.83 23.09 -3.36
CA GLU A 125 18.18 24.31 -3.85
C GLU A 125 19.10 25.20 -4.70
N GLU A 126 20.39 25.27 -4.37
CA GLU A 126 21.39 26.10 -5.07
C GLU A 126 21.93 25.41 -6.34
N SER A 127 22.43 24.18 -6.20
CA SER A 127 23.06 23.42 -7.30
C SER A 127 22.03 22.68 -8.17
N GLY A 128 20.86 22.36 -7.61
CA GLY A 128 19.89 21.49 -8.26
C GLY A 128 20.28 20.01 -8.26
N PHE A 129 21.30 19.58 -7.50
CA PHE A 129 21.78 18.20 -7.45
C PHE A 129 21.59 17.52 -6.09
N ILE A 130 21.40 16.21 -6.11
CA ILE A 130 21.50 15.31 -4.96
C ILE A 130 22.70 14.38 -5.18
N GLU A 131 23.72 14.54 -4.35
CA GLU A 131 25.03 13.85 -4.48
C GLU A 131 25.23 12.71 -3.48
N SER A 132 24.26 12.50 -2.57
CA SER A 132 24.27 11.41 -1.60
C SER A 132 23.05 10.51 -1.77
N PRO A 133 23.09 9.28 -1.24
CA PRO A 133 21.88 8.61 -0.75
C PRO A 133 21.02 9.56 0.12
N ILE A 134 19.70 9.40 0.07
CA ILE A 134 18.76 10.13 0.94
C ILE A 134 18.47 9.24 2.14
N CYS A 135 18.83 9.69 3.34
CA CYS A 135 18.53 8.96 4.58
C CYS A 135 17.37 9.62 5.35
N ILE A 136 16.51 8.81 5.96
CA ILE A 136 15.39 9.26 6.80
C ILE A 136 15.46 8.53 8.15
N THR A 137 15.38 9.28 9.26
CA THR A 137 15.55 8.74 10.63
C THR A 137 14.69 9.51 11.64
N ASN A 138 15.02 9.45 12.94
CA ASN A 138 14.39 10.27 13.99
C ASN A 138 15.07 11.63 14.18
N THR A 139 14.33 12.60 14.74
CA THR A 139 14.76 14.00 14.91
C THR A 139 16.16 14.17 15.50
N ASN A 140 16.44 13.50 16.62
CA ASN A 140 17.72 13.64 17.31
C ASN A 140 18.88 12.90 16.62
N SER A 141 18.61 12.03 15.66
CA SER A 141 19.63 11.19 15.00
C SER A 141 20.14 11.76 13.68
N VAL A 142 19.60 12.89 13.19
CA VAL A 142 20.02 13.51 11.91
C VAL A 142 21.53 13.70 11.83
N GLY A 143 22.16 14.28 12.86
CA GLY A 143 23.61 14.50 12.89
C GLY A 143 24.41 13.20 12.80
N THR A 144 24.07 12.20 13.62
CA THR A 144 24.71 10.87 13.59
C THR A 144 24.57 10.18 12.23
N VAL A 145 23.40 10.30 11.59
CA VAL A 145 23.16 9.70 10.27
C VAL A 145 23.87 10.47 9.17
N ARG A 146 23.95 11.81 9.25
CA ARG A 146 24.69 12.65 8.30
C ARG A 146 26.17 12.33 8.31
N ASP A 147 26.79 12.25 9.50
CA ASP A 147 28.22 11.99 9.63
C ASP A 147 28.56 10.55 9.21
N ALA A 148 27.73 9.57 9.57
CA ALA A 148 27.89 8.20 9.13
C ALA A 148 27.70 8.03 7.61
N LEU A 149 26.76 8.75 6.99
CA LEU A 149 26.55 8.73 5.54
C LEU A 149 27.75 9.31 4.78
N ALA A 150 28.30 10.44 5.24
CA ALA A 150 29.53 11.01 4.68
C ALA A 150 30.71 10.04 4.76
N LEU A 151 30.93 9.41 5.92
CA LEU A 151 31.96 8.38 6.10
C LEU A 151 31.72 7.16 5.18
N TRP A 152 30.47 6.73 5.00
CA TRP A 152 30.14 5.62 4.11
C TRP A 152 30.48 5.95 2.66
N GLN A 153 30.18 7.16 2.18
CA GLN A 153 30.54 7.57 0.81
C GLN A 153 32.05 7.56 0.58
N ILE A 154 32.84 8.08 1.54
CA ILE A 154 34.31 8.03 1.49
C ILE A 154 34.80 6.58 1.48
N GLU A 155 34.37 5.74 2.44
CA GLU A 155 34.80 4.34 2.54
C GLU A 155 34.41 3.48 1.32
N LYS A 156 33.32 3.83 0.61
CA LYS A 156 32.91 3.18 -0.65
C LYS A 156 33.48 3.84 -1.91
N LYS A 157 34.21 4.96 -1.78
CA LYS A 157 34.75 5.77 -2.89
C LYS A 157 33.67 6.27 -3.85
N LEU A 158 32.61 6.84 -3.27
CA LEU A 158 31.43 7.34 -3.96
C LEU A 158 31.39 8.88 -3.93
N GLY A 159 32.18 9.48 -4.82
CA GLY A 159 32.41 10.91 -4.93
C GLY A 159 33.91 11.19 -5.01
N ASP A 160 34.28 12.48 -5.01
CA ASP A 160 35.65 12.87 -4.67
C ASP A 160 35.79 12.89 -3.13
N GLU A 161 36.95 12.46 -2.61
CA GLU A 161 37.25 12.52 -1.17
C GLU A 161 37.67 13.95 -0.74
N GLU A 162 38.05 14.81 -1.69
CA GLU A 162 38.37 16.23 -1.45
C GLU A 162 37.11 17.13 -1.38
N ASP A 163 35.97 16.67 -1.88
CA ASP A 163 34.71 17.42 -1.90
C ASP A 163 33.97 17.42 -0.54
N ALA A 164 33.34 18.54 -0.20
CA ALA A 164 32.60 18.69 1.05
C ALA A 164 31.26 17.90 1.01
N SER A 165 31.12 16.87 1.85
CA SER A 165 29.89 16.06 1.88
C SER A 165 28.66 16.83 2.41
N LEU A 166 27.82 17.29 1.47
CA LEU A 166 26.54 17.97 1.71
C LEU A 166 25.37 16.97 1.73
N SER A 167 25.56 15.87 2.49
CA SER A 167 24.66 14.74 2.62
C SER A 167 23.20 15.11 2.93
N VAL A 168 22.25 14.42 2.29
CA VAL A 168 20.80 14.59 2.50
C VAL A 168 20.28 13.61 3.56
N VAL A 169 20.03 14.14 4.76
CA VAL A 169 19.39 13.40 5.86
C VAL A 169 18.22 14.20 6.43
N ALA A 170 17.05 13.58 6.43
CA ALA A 170 15.78 14.12 6.93
C ALA A 170 15.21 13.30 8.11
N GLU A 171 14.19 13.80 8.77
CA GLU A 171 13.66 13.17 9.98
C GLU A 171 12.14 13.25 10.17
N THR A 172 11.63 12.38 11.05
CA THR A 172 10.36 12.61 11.76
C THR A 172 10.47 12.27 13.25
N TYR A 173 9.53 12.71 14.07
CA TYR A 173 9.60 12.56 15.54
C TYR A 173 8.99 11.25 16.08
N ASP A 174 9.79 10.34 16.65
CA ASP A 174 9.30 9.08 17.28
C ASP A 174 9.19 9.09 18.81
N GLY A 175 9.38 10.24 19.47
CA GLY A 175 9.45 10.34 20.93
C GLY A 175 8.20 9.90 21.71
N TYR A 176 7.08 9.61 21.04
CA TYR A 176 5.92 8.95 21.66
C TYR A 176 6.15 7.47 21.98
N LEU A 177 6.97 6.75 21.18
CA LEU A 177 7.25 5.32 21.35
C LEU A 177 8.73 5.03 21.65
N ASN A 178 9.63 5.96 21.34
CA ASN A 178 11.08 5.80 21.39
C ASN A 178 11.73 6.68 22.46
N ASP A 179 12.84 6.20 23.04
CA ASP A 179 13.80 7.03 23.78
C ASP A 179 14.61 7.93 22.81
N LEU A 180 13.94 8.95 22.27
CA LEU A 180 14.51 9.93 21.33
C LEU A 180 15.78 10.60 21.87
N ASN A 181 15.86 10.81 23.19
CA ASN A 181 16.98 11.46 23.86
C ASN A 181 18.12 10.49 24.25
N GLY A 182 18.02 9.21 23.87
CA GLY A 182 19.08 8.22 24.06
C GLY A 182 20.06 8.07 22.90
N PHE A 183 19.80 8.72 21.75
CA PHE A 183 20.65 8.69 20.54
C PHE A 183 21.00 7.25 20.11
N HIS A 184 19.99 6.39 19.98
CA HIS A 184 20.15 4.94 19.75
C HIS A 184 20.58 4.56 18.35
N VAL A 185 20.41 5.44 17.35
CA VAL A 185 20.98 5.25 16.01
C VAL A 185 22.50 5.42 16.10
N LYS A 186 23.24 4.60 15.34
CA LYS A 186 24.72 4.50 15.35
C LYS A 186 25.23 4.30 13.93
N LYS A 187 26.54 4.44 13.70
CA LYS A 187 27.17 4.28 12.38
C LYS A 187 26.79 2.96 11.72
N GLU A 188 26.77 1.88 12.49
CA GLU A 188 26.51 0.51 12.04
C GLU A 188 25.08 0.35 11.51
N HIS A 189 24.11 1.03 12.13
CA HIS A 189 22.71 1.04 11.68
C HIS A 189 22.54 1.77 10.34
N VAL A 190 23.26 2.87 10.14
CA VAL A 190 23.28 3.61 8.87
C VAL A 190 23.91 2.77 7.76
N TYR A 191 25.02 2.13 8.07
CA TYR A 191 25.73 1.23 7.15
C TYR A 191 24.87 0.03 6.76
N ALA A 192 24.17 -0.59 7.72
CA ALA A 192 23.25 -1.69 7.44
C ALA A 192 22.10 -1.27 6.49
N ALA A 193 21.56 -0.06 6.65
CA ALA A 193 20.53 0.47 5.76
C ALA A 193 21.07 0.76 4.34
N LEU A 194 22.30 1.29 4.22
CA LEU A 194 22.92 1.63 2.94
C LEU A 194 23.43 0.39 2.17
N ASP A 195 24.16 -0.50 2.84
CA ASP A 195 24.69 -1.73 2.22
C ASP A 195 23.58 -2.75 1.95
N GLY A 196 22.57 -2.82 2.81
CA GLY A 196 21.39 -3.68 2.64
C GLY A 196 20.35 -3.16 1.64
N ALA A 197 20.53 -1.96 1.07
CA ALA A 197 19.60 -1.41 0.11
C ALA A 197 19.50 -2.28 -1.16
N LYS A 198 18.28 -2.53 -1.63
CA LYS A 198 18.01 -3.34 -2.83
C LYS A 198 16.83 -2.76 -3.62
N SER A 199 16.75 -3.06 -4.92
CA SER A 199 15.58 -2.78 -5.74
C SER A 199 14.51 -3.88 -5.57
N GLY A 200 13.34 -3.71 -6.19
CA GLY A 200 12.19 -4.61 -6.01
C GLY A 200 11.23 -4.18 -4.90
N PRO A 201 10.44 -5.09 -4.29
CA PRO A 201 9.50 -4.76 -3.23
C PRO A 201 10.19 -4.07 -2.03
N VAL A 202 9.56 -3.01 -1.53
CA VAL A 202 10.04 -2.24 -0.37
C VAL A 202 9.23 -2.65 0.87
N ALA A 203 9.88 -2.73 2.03
CA ALA A 203 9.19 -3.01 3.29
C ALA A 203 8.46 -1.77 3.81
N GLU A 204 7.22 -1.95 4.25
CA GLU A 204 6.33 -0.87 4.72
C GLU A 204 5.92 -1.06 6.19
N GLY A 205 5.32 -0.03 6.78
CA GLY A 205 4.90 0.01 8.17
C GLY A 205 6.04 0.36 9.12
N SER A 206 6.11 -0.33 10.26
CA SER A 206 6.98 -0.01 11.40
C SER A 206 8.47 -0.38 11.21
N VAL A 207 9.05 -0.04 10.05
CA VAL A 207 10.43 -0.39 9.67
C VAL A 207 11.32 0.84 9.44
N GLY A 208 12.64 0.68 9.56
CA GLY A 208 13.63 1.73 9.29
C GLY A 208 13.38 2.99 10.13
N GLY A 209 13.50 4.16 9.51
CA GLY A 209 13.15 5.42 10.19
C GLY A 209 11.66 5.51 10.59
N GLY A 210 10.78 4.72 9.96
CA GLY A 210 9.35 4.65 10.29
C GLY A 210 9.00 3.86 11.56
N THR A 211 9.96 3.21 12.21
CA THR A 211 9.69 2.24 13.29
C THR A 211 8.84 2.79 14.43
N GLY A 212 9.14 3.97 14.98
CA GLY A 212 8.36 4.56 16.08
C GLY A 212 7.21 5.48 15.67
N MET A 213 6.94 5.63 14.37
CA MET A 213 6.09 6.71 13.86
C MET A 213 4.58 6.42 13.93
N ILE A 214 3.79 7.47 14.10
CA ILE A 214 2.33 7.46 14.29
C ILE A 214 1.69 8.44 13.29
N CYS A 215 0.79 7.97 12.43
CA CYS A 215 0.11 8.81 11.43
C CYS A 215 -1.42 8.75 11.63
N HIS A 216 -2.08 9.91 11.64
CA HIS A 216 -3.49 10.08 12.01
C HIS A 216 -3.88 9.34 13.30
N GLN A 217 -2.95 9.27 14.25
CA GLN A 217 -3.08 8.57 15.53
C GLN A 217 -3.33 7.04 15.38
N PHE A 218 -3.06 6.45 14.22
CA PHE A 218 -2.77 5.02 14.07
C PHE A 218 -1.26 4.82 14.04
N LYS A 219 -0.79 3.61 14.36
CA LYS A 219 0.60 3.25 14.04
C LYS A 219 0.78 3.27 12.53
N ALA A 220 1.88 3.85 12.07
CA ALA A 220 2.27 3.88 10.66
C ALA A 220 3.78 3.66 10.53
N GLY A 221 4.45 4.41 9.65
CA GLY A 221 5.88 4.35 9.42
C GLY A 221 6.21 4.61 7.96
N ILE A 222 6.97 3.70 7.34
CA ILE A 222 7.27 3.77 5.91
C ILE A 222 6.05 3.36 5.09
N GLY A 223 5.78 4.07 4.01
CA GLY A 223 4.87 3.62 2.97
C GLY A 223 5.37 4.06 1.60
N THR A 224 4.93 3.40 0.56
CA THR A 224 5.35 3.71 -0.81
C THR A 224 4.22 3.42 -1.80
N SER A 225 4.30 4.04 -2.97
CA SER A 225 3.43 3.77 -4.11
C SER A 225 4.15 4.24 -5.38
N SER A 226 3.66 3.82 -6.54
CA SER A 226 4.12 4.34 -7.83
C SER A 226 2.96 4.53 -8.79
N ARG A 227 3.23 5.24 -9.89
CA ARG A 227 2.35 5.37 -11.05
C ARG A 227 3.16 5.26 -12.33
N VAL A 228 2.63 4.53 -13.30
CA VAL A 228 3.15 4.47 -14.66
C VAL A 228 2.19 5.21 -15.57
N LEU A 229 2.71 6.15 -16.36
CA LEU A 229 1.93 6.93 -17.32
C LEU A 229 1.64 6.11 -18.58
N ASP A 230 0.60 6.49 -19.32
CA ASP A 230 0.35 5.93 -20.65
C ASP A 230 1.53 6.26 -21.58
N LYS A 231 1.80 5.38 -22.56
CA LYS A 231 2.86 5.61 -23.57
C LYS A 231 2.71 6.93 -24.34
N LYS A 232 1.48 7.40 -24.52
CA LYS A 232 1.17 8.69 -25.18
C LYS A 232 1.61 9.90 -24.34
N ASP A 233 1.68 9.73 -23.02
CA ASP A 233 2.08 10.72 -22.03
C ASP A 233 3.56 10.49 -21.59
N GLY A 234 4.35 9.83 -22.46
CA GLY A 234 5.78 9.53 -22.27
C GLY A 234 6.09 8.15 -21.68
N GLY A 235 5.12 7.46 -21.08
CA GLY A 235 5.34 6.13 -20.48
C GLY A 235 6.20 6.14 -19.21
N TYR A 236 6.43 7.32 -18.62
CA TYR A 236 7.28 7.52 -17.45
C TYR A 236 6.71 6.90 -16.17
N THR A 237 7.60 6.57 -15.25
CA THR A 237 7.29 6.12 -13.89
C THR A 237 7.47 7.26 -12.91
N VAL A 238 6.53 7.40 -11.98
CA VAL A 238 6.65 8.24 -10.77
C VAL A 238 6.58 7.32 -9.55
N GLY A 239 7.64 7.32 -8.75
CA GLY A 239 7.72 6.59 -7.49
C GLY A 239 7.64 7.54 -6.31
N VAL A 240 6.98 7.14 -5.21
CA VAL A 240 6.90 7.92 -3.98
C VAL A 240 7.16 7.03 -2.77
N LEU A 241 8.00 7.48 -1.84
CA LEU A 241 8.19 6.89 -0.52
C LEU A 241 7.94 7.95 0.56
N VAL A 242 7.20 7.59 1.60
CA VAL A 242 6.89 8.45 2.74
C VAL A 242 7.41 7.85 4.04
N GLN A 243 7.84 8.71 4.96
CA GLN A 243 7.93 8.38 6.39
C GLN A 243 6.80 9.14 7.10
N ALA A 244 5.69 8.45 7.37
CA ALA A 244 4.45 9.07 7.80
C ALA A 244 4.33 9.12 9.33
N ASN A 245 4.38 10.34 9.89
CA ASN A 245 4.26 10.64 11.32
C ASN A 245 3.33 11.85 11.58
N HIS A 246 2.31 12.05 10.73
CA HIS A 246 1.54 13.30 10.69
C HIS A 246 0.02 13.11 10.82
N GLY A 247 -0.71 14.22 10.99
CA GLY A 247 -2.17 14.25 10.95
C GLY A 247 -2.86 13.84 12.26
N ARG A 248 -4.18 14.04 12.34
CA ARG A 248 -5.01 13.70 13.51
C ARG A 248 -6.11 12.72 13.13
N ARG A 249 -6.61 11.92 14.08
CA ARG A 249 -7.64 10.90 13.81
C ARG A 249 -8.85 11.50 13.09
N PRO A 250 -9.51 12.60 13.55
CA PRO A 250 -10.77 13.06 12.96
C PRO A 250 -10.67 13.66 11.55
N THR A 251 -9.46 13.92 11.05
CA THR A 251 -9.25 14.42 9.67
C THR A 251 -8.91 13.31 8.68
N LEU A 252 -8.55 12.11 9.14
CA LEU A 252 -8.17 10.99 8.28
C LEU A 252 -9.28 10.68 7.26
N THR A 253 -8.90 10.78 6.00
CA THR A 253 -9.74 10.46 4.86
C THR A 253 -9.06 9.38 4.02
N ILE A 254 -9.80 8.37 3.56
CA ILE A 254 -9.28 7.31 2.69
C ILE A 254 -10.29 7.09 1.57
N ALA A 255 -9.86 7.19 0.31
CA ALA A 255 -10.74 7.16 -0.87
C ALA A 255 -11.95 8.12 -0.76
N GLY A 256 -11.75 9.28 -0.11
CA GLY A 256 -12.82 10.27 0.17
C GLY A 256 -13.82 9.89 1.26
N ALA A 257 -13.69 8.73 1.93
CA ALA A 257 -14.50 8.38 3.10
C ALA A 257 -13.89 8.97 4.39
N PRO A 258 -14.71 9.46 5.34
CA PRO A 258 -14.25 10.10 6.58
C PRO A 258 -13.85 9.06 7.65
N VAL A 259 -12.93 8.15 7.31
CA VAL A 259 -12.49 7.03 8.16
C VAL A 259 -12.15 7.47 9.59
N GLY A 260 -11.49 8.62 9.70
CA GLY A 260 -11.13 9.24 10.98
C GLY A 260 -12.27 9.56 11.94
N LYS A 261 -13.49 9.73 11.43
CA LYS A 261 -14.70 10.02 12.23
C LYS A 261 -15.49 8.74 12.56
N GLU A 262 -15.24 7.65 11.84
CA GLU A 262 -15.93 6.37 11.93
C GLU A 262 -15.15 5.30 12.71
N MET A 263 -13.84 5.51 12.86
CA MET A 263 -12.89 4.66 13.60
C MET A 263 -12.30 5.46 14.77
N THR A 264 -13.08 5.63 15.83
CA THR A 264 -12.72 6.39 17.05
C THR A 264 -12.21 5.50 18.18
N GLU A 265 -12.30 4.18 18.02
CA GLU A 265 -11.68 3.17 18.87
C GLU A 265 -10.14 3.15 18.71
N ASN A 266 -9.45 2.46 19.63
CA ASN A 266 -8.01 2.21 19.55
C ASN A 266 -7.18 3.49 19.31
N MET A 267 -7.53 4.57 20.02
CA MET A 267 -6.70 5.78 20.11
C MET A 267 -5.39 5.47 20.86
N PRO A 268 -4.27 6.15 20.56
CA PRO A 268 -3.00 5.88 21.21
C PRO A 268 -3.08 6.05 22.72
N LEU A 269 -2.60 5.06 23.46
CA LEU A 269 -2.41 5.14 24.90
C LEU A 269 -1.09 5.88 25.16
N ILE A 270 -1.13 7.01 25.86
CA ILE A 270 0.05 7.82 26.21
C ILE A 270 0.05 8.03 27.73
N ASN A 271 0.86 7.26 28.46
CA ASN A 271 0.83 7.21 29.92
C ASN A 271 1.60 8.35 30.60
N SER A 272 2.52 9.00 29.88
CA SER A 272 2.93 10.41 30.07
C SER A 272 4.10 10.77 29.16
N MET A 273 4.05 12.00 28.65
CA MET A 273 5.24 12.84 28.56
C MET A 273 5.23 13.81 29.77
N VAL A 274 6.39 14.40 30.10
CA VAL A 274 6.66 15.30 31.24
C VAL A 274 5.43 16.10 31.73
N PRO A 275 5.15 16.21 33.05
CA PRO A 275 4.08 17.05 33.57
C PRO A 275 4.15 18.49 33.01
N GLY A 276 3.08 18.93 32.32
CA GLY A 276 3.05 20.21 31.58
C GLY A 276 3.36 20.10 30.08
N GLY A 277 3.81 18.94 29.61
CA GLY A 277 3.98 18.61 28.19
C GLY A 277 2.64 18.46 27.49
N THR A 278 2.31 19.42 26.62
CA THR A 278 1.10 19.38 25.78
C THR A 278 1.18 18.25 24.75
N GLY A 279 0.52 17.12 25.00
CA GLY A 279 0.38 16.06 24.02
C GLY A 279 -0.25 16.57 22.70
N GLY A 280 0.29 16.12 21.56
CA GLY A 280 -0.23 16.48 20.23
C GLY A 280 0.37 17.74 19.60
N LYS A 281 1.61 18.11 19.95
CA LYS A 281 2.39 19.17 19.28
C LYS A 281 3.24 18.69 18.10
N GLU A 282 4.05 17.65 18.32
CA GLU A 282 5.03 17.17 17.33
C GLU A 282 4.39 16.15 16.37
N SER A 283 4.59 16.41 15.08
CA SER A 283 4.05 15.73 13.90
C SER A 283 5.10 15.91 12.80
N SER A 284 5.18 15.00 11.83
CA SER A 284 6.02 15.23 10.64
C SER A 284 5.78 14.21 9.53
N ILE A 285 6.15 14.57 8.31
CA ILE A 285 6.23 13.65 7.20
C ILE A 285 7.33 14.07 6.23
N ILE A 286 8.22 13.13 5.95
CA ILE A 286 9.16 13.23 4.84
C ILE A 286 8.58 12.48 3.64
N VAL A 287 8.60 13.12 2.47
CA VAL A 287 8.19 12.50 1.20
C VAL A 287 9.33 12.62 0.20
N VAL A 288 9.74 11.47 -0.34
CA VAL A 288 10.72 11.35 -1.41
C VAL A 288 9.99 10.95 -2.68
N VAL A 289 10.10 11.77 -3.71
CA VAL A 289 9.53 11.53 -5.05
C VAL A 289 10.67 11.21 -6.01
N ALA A 290 10.50 10.18 -6.83
CA ALA A 290 11.43 9.84 -7.89
C ALA A 290 10.70 9.72 -9.22
N THR A 291 11.39 9.97 -10.33
CA THR A 291 10.87 9.70 -11.67
C THR A 291 11.99 9.39 -12.66
N ASP A 292 11.67 8.65 -13.72
CA ASP A 292 12.52 8.46 -14.90
C ASP A 292 12.24 9.51 -16.00
N ALA A 293 11.30 10.44 -15.78
CA ALA A 293 11.03 11.55 -16.69
C ALA A 293 12.20 12.54 -16.72
N PRO A 294 12.67 12.99 -17.90
CA PRO A 294 13.74 13.97 -18.02
C PRO A 294 13.26 15.35 -17.59
N LEU A 295 13.64 15.72 -16.37
CA LEU A 295 13.22 16.94 -15.70
C LEU A 295 14.41 17.71 -15.14
N MET A 296 14.38 19.03 -15.34
CA MET A 296 15.33 19.97 -14.76
C MET A 296 15.06 20.22 -13.26
N PRO A 297 16.04 20.72 -12.48
CA PRO A 297 15.85 21.06 -11.06
C PRO A 297 14.64 21.97 -10.79
N HIS A 298 14.44 23.00 -11.63
CA HIS A 298 13.27 23.89 -11.50
C HIS A 298 11.93 23.18 -11.80
N GLN A 299 11.93 22.14 -12.63
CA GLN A 299 10.75 21.31 -12.90
C GLN A 299 10.51 20.32 -11.75
N LEU A 300 11.56 19.75 -11.17
CA LEU A 300 11.48 18.94 -9.95
C LEU A 300 10.96 19.78 -8.77
N LYS A 301 11.36 21.05 -8.66
CA LYS A 301 10.77 22.04 -7.74
C LYS A 301 9.26 22.27 -7.98
N ARG A 302 8.78 22.23 -9.23
CA ARG A 302 7.33 22.24 -9.55
C ARG A 302 6.65 20.92 -9.16
N LEU A 303 7.34 19.79 -9.36
CA LEU A 303 6.86 18.44 -9.11
C LEU A 303 6.66 18.18 -7.60
N VAL A 304 7.66 18.46 -6.78
CA VAL A 304 7.60 18.28 -5.31
C VAL A 304 6.50 19.12 -4.65
N ARG A 305 6.17 20.30 -5.22
CA ARG A 305 5.02 21.13 -4.81
C ARG A 305 3.65 20.48 -5.08
N ARG A 306 3.57 19.27 -5.66
CA ARG A 306 2.33 18.48 -5.78
C ARG A 306 2.10 17.54 -4.60
N VAL A 307 3.13 17.20 -3.84
CA VAL A 307 3.02 16.36 -2.63
C VAL A 307 1.94 16.88 -1.65
N PRO A 308 1.86 18.19 -1.32
CA PRO A 308 0.77 18.73 -0.49
C PRO A 308 -0.65 18.36 -0.94
N LEU A 309 -0.89 18.23 -2.24
CA LEU A 309 -2.22 17.93 -2.78
C LEU A 309 -2.61 16.47 -2.50
N GLY A 310 -1.64 15.55 -2.51
CA GLY A 310 -1.85 14.15 -2.10
C GLY A 310 -2.07 14.02 -0.60
N LEU A 311 -1.27 14.75 0.21
CA LEU A 311 -1.43 14.78 1.67
C LEU A 311 -2.76 15.43 2.10
N ALA A 312 -3.25 16.43 1.36
CA ALA A 312 -4.56 17.03 1.63
C ALA A 312 -5.72 16.05 1.39
N ARG A 313 -5.61 15.11 0.44
CA ARG A 313 -6.63 14.07 0.19
C ARG A 313 -6.78 13.08 1.36
N VAL A 314 -5.68 12.80 2.08
CA VAL A 314 -5.72 11.99 3.32
C VAL A 314 -6.04 12.81 4.58
N GLY A 315 -6.07 14.14 4.46
CA GLY A 315 -6.56 15.05 5.49
C GLY A 315 -5.50 15.67 6.39
N THR A 316 -4.26 15.89 5.90
CA THR A 316 -3.36 16.84 6.59
C THR A 316 -3.85 18.28 6.44
N VAL A 317 -3.41 19.13 7.37
CA VAL A 317 -3.54 20.59 7.31
C VAL A 317 -2.22 21.29 7.71
N ALA A 318 -1.09 20.56 7.70
CA ALA A 318 0.24 21.07 8.08
C ALA A 318 0.24 21.86 9.41
N LEU A 319 -0.26 21.23 10.48
CA LEU A 319 -0.34 21.81 11.83
C LEU A 319 0.98 22.46 12.26
N ASN A 320 0.95 23.48 13.13
CA ASN A 320 2.13 24.29 13.50
C ASN A 320 3.42 23.47 13.76
N GLY A 321 3.34 22.41 14.57
CA GLY A 321 4.47 21.53 14.89
C GLY A 321 4.66 20.34 13.94
N SER A 322 4.11 20.41 12.72
CA SER A 322 4.20 19.39 11.67
C SER A 322 5.36 19.71 10.72
N GLY A 323 6.49 19.00 10.82
CA GLY A 323 7.56 19.11 9.83
C GLY A 323 7.15 18.39 8.54
N GLU A 324 6.71 19.12 7.52
CA GLU A 324 6.24 18.55 6.25
C GLU A 324 7.20 18.99 5.13
N ILE A 325 8.26 18.21 4.96
CA ILE A 325 9.44 18.52 4.13
C ILE A 325 9.63 17.42 3.09
N PHE A 326 9.75 17.81 1.83
CA PHE A 326 9.73 16.89 0.70
C PHE A 326 10.92 17.13 -0.22
N ILE A 327 11.30 16.09 -0.97
CA ILE A 327 12.35 16.14 -1.99
C ILE A 327 11.94 15.31 -3.21
N ALA A 328 12.24 15.82 -4.41
CA ALA A 328 12.02 15.10 -5.66
C ALA A 328 13.32 14.99 -6.46
N PHE A 329 13.49 13.89 -7.21
CA PHE A 329 14.62 13.72 -8.14
C PHE A 329 14.26 12.99 -9.44
N SER A 330 15.10 13.16 -10.47
CA SER A 330 14.99 12.47 -11.75
C SER A 330 16.20 11.55 -12.02
N THR A 331 15.92 10.32 -12.45
CA THR A 331 16.95 9.36 -12.90
C THR A 331 17.19 9.41 -14.42
N ALA A 332 16.59 10.34 -15.16
CA ALA A 332 16.66 10.36 -16.62
C ALA A 332 18.04 10.70 -17.19
N ASN A 333 18.80 11.60 -16.54
CA ASN A 333 20.04 12.16 -17.06
C ASN A 333 21.27 11.61 -16.30
N PRO A 334 21.82 10.44 -16.64
CA PRO A 334 23.07 9.93 -16.06
C PRO A 334 24.27 10.75 -16.54
N GLY A 335 25.23 11.02 -15.66
CA GLY A 335 26.42 11.83 -15.97
C GLY A 335 26.16 13.33 -16.17
N ALA A 336 24.99 13.84 -15.74
CA ALA A 336 24.69 15.26 -15.76
C ALA A 336 25.58 16.08 -14.81
N PHE A 337 26.02 15.46 -13.72
CA PHE A 337 27.01 16.02 -12.80
C PHE A 337 28.43 15.78 -13.36
N ALA A 338 28.98 16.79 -14.04
CA ALA A 338 30.31 16.72 -14.63
C ALA A 338 30.99 18.11 -14.67
N GLN A 339 32.31 18.13 -14.54
CA GLN A 339 33.14 19.35 -14.61
C GLN A 339 33.38 19.83 -16.06
N LYS A 340 32.34 19.76 -16.93
CA LYS A 340 32.40 20.15 -18.34
C LYS A 340 31.00 20.42 -18.89
N GLU A 341 30.92 20.99 -20.09
CA GLU A 341 29.65 21.07 -20.83
C GLU A 341 29.06 19.66 -21.03
N VAL A 342 27.78 19.52 -20.71
CA VAL A 342 26.99 18.30 -20.88
C VAL A 342 25.72 18.62 -21.66
N LYS A 343 25.27 17.64 -22.46
CA LYS A 343 23.93 17.64 -23.04
C LYS A 343 23.01 16.85 -22.14
N ILE A 344 21.80 17.35 -21.98
CA ILE A 344 20.77 16.81 -21.08
C ILE A 344 19.44 16.80 -21.83
N ASP A 345 18.65 15.77 -21.57
CA ASP A 345 17.28 15.69 -22.03
C ASP A 345 16.36 16.38 -21.02
N THR A 346 15.32 17.06 -21.53
CA THR A 346 14.25 17.66 -20.73
C THR A 346 12.95 17.64 -21.52
N ILE A 347 11.84 17.31 -20.87
CA ILE A 347 10.52 17.57 -21.46
C ILE A 347 10.12 19.04 -21.30
N GLU A 348 9.23 19.50 -22.17
CA GLU A 348 8.58 20.79 -22.04
C GLU A 348 7.67 20.89 -20.80
N ASN A 349 7.36 22.13 -20.39
CA ASN A 349 6.62 22.40 -19.16
C ASN A 349 5.13 22.01 -19.19
N ASP A 350 4.53 21.90 -20.37
CA ASP A 350 3.09 21.62 -20.55
C ASP A 350 2.79 20.12 -20.55
N SER A 351 3.73 19.31 -21.04
CA SER A 351 3.72 17.85 -20.94
C SER A 351 3.78 17.32 -19.49
N MET A 352 4.09 18.17 -18.50
CA MET A 352 4.24 17.76 -17.08
C MET A 352 2.93 17.40 -16.36
N ASN A 353 1.76 17.74 -16.90
CA ASN A 353 0.49 17.63 -16.14
C ASN A 353 0.18 16.21 -15.67
N ARG A 354 0.45 15.17 -16.47
CA ARG A 354 0.27 13.76 -16.06
C ARG A 354 1.25 13.31 -14.99
N ILE A 355 2.48 13.85 -15.01
CA ILE A 355 3.49 13.59 -13.96
C ILE A 355 3.06 14.26 -12.64
N PHE A 356 2.47 15.46 -12.71
CA PHE A 356 1.88 16.11 -11.54
C PHE A 356 0.72 15.30 -10.93
N GLU A 357 -0.21 14.82 -11.75
CA GLU A 357 -1.31 13.94 -11.31
C GLU A 357 -0.77 12.67 -10.65
N ALA A 358 0.21 12.01 -11.28
CA ALA A 358 0.86 10.82 -10.78
C ALA A 358 1.50 11.01 -9.38
N VAL A 359 2.15 12.16 -9.12
CA VAL A 359 2.67 12.47 -7.77
C VAL A 359 1.57 12.60 -6.74
N VAL A 360 0.45 13.24 -7.06
CA VAL A 360 -0.69 13.39 -6.13
C VAL A 360 -1.24 12.01 -5.76
N GLN A 361 -1.48 11.16 -6.77
CA GLN A 361 -2.04 9.82 -6.61
C GLN A 361 -1.10 8.88 -5.84
N ALA A 362 0.19 8.86 -6.19
CA ALA A 362 1.19 8.04 -5.49
C ALA A 362 1.44 8.53 -4.05
N THR A 363 1.38 9.84 -3.79
CA THR A 363 1.50 10.39 -2.42
C THR A 363 0.32 9.99 -1.55
N GLU A 364 -0.92 10.13 -2.06
CA GLU A 364 -2.14 9.70 -1.38
C GLU A 364 -2.07 8.21 -1.01
N GLU A 365 -1.77 7.35 -1.98
CA GLU A 365 -1.70 5.90 -1.76
C GLU A 365 -0.53 5.49 -0.84
N ALA A 366 0.64 6.13 -0.94
CA ALA A 366 1.79 5.81 -0.08
C ALA A 366 1.51 6.09 1.41
N VAL A 367 0.78 7.16 1.76
CA VAL A 367 0.38 7.40 3.15
C VAL A 367 -0.62 6.37 3.64
N VAL A 368 -1.59 5.98 2.80
CA VAL A 368 -2.56 4.95 3.18
C VAL A 368 -1.88 3.58 3.35
N ASN A 369 -0.92 3.22 2.48
CA ASN A 369 -0.10 2.02 2.64
C ASN A 369 0.71 2.05 3.95
N ALA A 370 1.31 3.18 4.32
CA ALA A 370 2.03 3.33 5.59
C ALA A 370 1.16 3.03 6.82
N ILE A 371 -0.10 3.50 6.80
CA ILE A 371 -1.08 3.28 7.89
C ILE A 371 -1.55 1.82 7.92
N ILE A 372 -1.81 1.21 6.75
CA ILE A 372 -2.31 -0.18 6.65
C ILE A 372 -1.22 -1.20 7.02
N ALA A 373 0.03 -0.96 6.64
CA ALA A 373 1.18 -1.77 7.04
C ALA A 373 1.57 -1.56 8.52
N GLY A 374 1.11 -0.49 9.16
CA GLY A 374 1.38 -0.18 10.56
C GLY A 374 0.82 -1.24 11.53
N ARG A 375 1.71 -1.97 12.21
CA ARG A 375 1.35 -2.98 13.21
C ARG A 375 1.43 -2.42 14.63
N THR A 376 0.40 -2.65 15.44
CA THR A 376 0.31 -2.19 16.84
C THR A 376 1.61 -2.37 17.59
N MET A 377 2.08 -1.29 18.24
CA MET A 377 3.39 -1.24 18.88
C MET A 377 3.31 -0.52 20.22
N THR A 378 3.86 -1.19 21.25
CA THR A 378 4.13 -0.62 22.57
C THR A 378 5.58 -0.15 22.63
N GLY A 379 5.79 1.06 23.17
CA GLY A 379 7.07 1.71 23.32
C GLY A 379 7.34 2.14 24.77
N ILE A 380 8.04 3.28 24.91
CA ILE A 380 8.36 3.89 26.22
C ILE A 380 7.13 4.06 27.12
N ASN A 381 7.29 3.90 28.43
CA ASN A 381 6.24 4.10 29.45
C ASN A 381 4.96 3.25 29.25
N GLY A 382 5.03 2.19 28.44
CA GLY A 382 3.83 1.45 28.04
C GLY A 382 2.91 2.24 27.10
N ASN A 383 3.42 3.29 26.45
CA ASN A 383 2.70 4.02 25.41
C ASN A 383 2.45 3.05 24.23
N THR A 384 1.23 3.03 23.71
CA THR A 384 0.82 2.10 22.65
C THR A 384 0.17 2.85 21.51
N ALA A 385 0.69 2.69 20.29
CA ALA A 385 0.03 3.09 19.07
C ALA A 385 -0.55 1.86 18.37
N TYR A 386 -1.86 1.89 18.09
CA TYR A 386 -2.58 0.77 17.49
C TYR A 386 -2.54 0.84 15.96
N GLY A 387 -2.30 -0.30 15.31
CA GLY A 387 -2.50 -0.43 13.86
C GLY A 387 -3.97 -0.27 13.49
N ILE A 388 -4.25 0.14 12.25
CA ILE A 388 -5.62 0.24 11.77
C ILE A 388 -6.24 -1.17 11.64
N SER A 389 -7.46 -1.36 12.14
CA SER A 389 -8.18 -2.63 11.93
C SER A 389 -8.60 -2.74 10.47
N HIS A 390 -8.05 -3.72 9.74
CA HIS A 390 -8.32 -3.92 8.31
C HIS A 390 -9.78 -4.27 8.05
N ASP A 391 -10.41 -5.08 8.90
CA ASP A 391 -11.83 -5.42 8.79
C ASP A 391 -12.74 -4.22 9.06
N ARG A 392 -12.44 -3.46 10.11
CA ARG A 392 -13.20 -2.25 10.43
C ARG A 392 -13.04 -1.17 9.36
N LEU A 393 -11.84 -1.02 8.79
CA LEU A 393 -11.60 -0.14 7.64
C LEU A 393 -12.47 -0.56 6.43
N LYS A 394 -12.54 -1.86 6.12
CA LYS A 394 -13.39 -2.39 5.04
C LYS A 394 -14.87 -2.09 5.29
N GLU A 395 -15.38 -2.29 6.51
CA GLU A 395 -16.77 -1.94 6.88
C GLU A 395 -17.07 -0.45 6.65
N VAL A 396 -16.17 0.42 7.08
CA VAL A 396 -16.32 1.87 6.92
C VAL A 396 -16.26 2.26 5.45
N LEU A 397 -15.31 1.73 4.67
CA LEU A 397 -15.24 2.02 3.24
C LEU A 397 -16.47 1.47 2.49
N ALA A 398 -17.00 0.31 2.86
CA ALA A 398 -18.26 -0.21 2.31
C ALA A 398 -19.45 0.71 2.62
N LYS A 399 -19.58 1.21 3.86
CA LYS A 399 -20.62 2.18 4.27
C LYS A 399 -20.65 3.43 3.39
N TYR A 400 -19.51 3.86 2.87
CA TYR A 400 -19.37 5.04 1.99
C TYR A 400 -19.27 4.69 0.49
N ASN A 401 -19.60 3.45 0.09
CA ASN A 401 -19.50 2.95 -1.28
C ASN A 401 -18.09 3.15 -1.90
N ARG A 402 -17.05 2.95 -1.07
CA ARG A 402 -15.64 3.13 -1.45
C ARG A 402 -14.85 1.84 -1.61
N LEU A 403 -15.27 0.72 -1.02
CA LEU A 403 -14.78 -0.55 -1.55
C LEU A 403 -15.45 -0.80 -2.89
N ASN A 404 -14.71 -1.41 -3.80
CA ASN A 404 -15.35 -2.12 -4.90
C ASN A 404 -16.17 -3.28 -4.30
N SER A 405 -17.48 -3.07 -4.12
CA SER A 405 -18.40 -4.18 -4.27
C SER A 405 -18.24 -4.61 -5.72
N ASN A 406 -17.67 -5.79 -5.94
CA ASN A 406 -17.37 -6.30 -7.28
C ASN A 406 -18.69 -6.71 -7.94
N ILE A 407 -19.55 -5.75 -8.26
CA ILE A 407 -20.87 -5.96 -8.86
C ILE A 407 -20.75 -5.72 -10.37
N ILE A 408 -20.70 -6.82 -11.09
CA ILE A 408 -20.82 -6.88 -12.55
C ILE A 408 -22.24 -6.45 -12.92
N ARG A 409 -22.38 -5.24 -13.47
CA ARG A 409 -23.69 -4.74 -13.87
C ARG A 409 -24.15 -5.36 -15.19
N VAL A 410 -24.66 -6.59 -15.15
CA VAL A 410 -25.32 -7.25 -16.28
C VAL A 410 -26.77 -6.74 -16.45
N PRO A 411 -27.33 -6.73 -17.67
CA PRO A 411 -28.75 -6.44 -17.88
C PRO A 411 -29.66 -7.39 -17.09
N THR A 412 -30.71 -6.87 -16.45
CA THR A 412 -31.74 -7.72 -15.81
C THR A 412 -32.65 -8.33 -16.87
N CYS A 413 -32.60 -9.65 -17.03
CA CYS A 413 -33.43 -10.41 -17.96
C CYS A 413 -34.40 -11.28 -17.16
N ARG A 414 -35.71 -10.97 -17.22
CA ARG A 414 -36.74 -11.78 -16.58
C ARG A 414 -37.12 -12.95 -17.49
N GLN A 415 -37.25 -14.15 -16.93
CA GLN A 415 -37.71 -15.33 -17.67
C GLN A 415 -39.19 -15.20 -18.06
N GLY A 416 -39.54 -15.59 -19.30
CA GLY A 416 -40.90 -15.56 -19.83
C GLY A 416 -41.78 -16.70 -19.30
N PHE A 417 -41.17 -17.84 -18.98
CA PHE A 417 -41.79 -19.04 -18.40
C PHE A 417 -40.96 -19.59 -17.23
N ASP A 418 -41.59 -20.33 -16.33
CA ASP A 418 -40.96 -21.03 -15.19
C ASP A 418 -39.77 -21.91 -15.58
N TYR A 419 -39.84 -22.61 -16.72
CA TYR A 419 -38.76 -23.46 -17.25
C TYR A 419 -37.64 -22.72 -18.02
N THR A 420 -37.66 -21.37 -18.11
CA THR A 420 -36.73 -20.57 -18.95
C THR A 420 -35.63 -19.80 -18.21
N CYS A 421 -35.42 -20.03 -16.91
CA CYS A 421 -34.38 -19.36 -16.11
C CYS A 421 -32.96 -19.47 -16.70
N GLY A 422 -32.58 -20.62 -17.27
CA GLY A 422 -31.30 -20.82 -17.95
C GLY A 422 -31.16 -19.99 -19.25
N VAL A 423 -32.26 -19.81 -19.97
CA VAL A 423 -32.32 -18.99 -21.20
C VAL A 423 -32.11 -17.51 -20.86
N ALA A 424 -32.85 -16.99 -19.88
CA ALA A 424 -32.74 -15.61 -19.42
C ALA A 424 -31.38 -15.30 -18.77
N SER A 425 -30.81 -16.27 -18.02
CA SER A 425 -29.44 -16.17 -17.48
C SER A 425 -28.39 -16.01 -18.58
N LEU A 426 -28.45 -16.83 -19.64
CA LEU A 426 -27.55 -16.69 -20.78
C LEU A 426 -27.82 -15.38 -21.55
N GLN A 427 -29.08 -15.01 -21.78
CA GLN A 427 -29.48 -13.78 -22.47
C GLN A 427 -28.85 -12.53 -21.81
N SER A 428 -28.90 -12.45 -20.48
CA SER A 428 -28.30 -11.37 -19.70
C SER A 428 -26.79 -11.23 -19.98
N ILE A 429 -26.05 -12.34 -19.96
CA ILE A 429 -24.61 -12.35 -20.21
C ILE A 429 -24.27 -12.02 -21.67
N LEU A 430 -25.01 -12.57 -22.64
CA LEU A 430 -24.84 -12.21 -24.05
C LEU A 430 -25.01 -10.70 -24.25
N ARG A 431 -26.05 -10.12 -23.63
CA ARG A 431 -26.35 -8.69 -23.75
C ARG A 431 -25.35 -7.80 -23.01
N TYR A 432 -24.75 -8.27 -21.93
CA TYR A 432 -23.62 -7.62 -21.25
C TYR A 432 -22.42 -7.41 -22.21
N TYR A 433 -22.16 -8.40 -23.07
CA TYR A 433 -21.17 -8.31 -24.16
C TYR A 433 -21.70 -7.72 -25.47
N GLY A 434 -22.90 -7.14 -25.47
CA GLY A 434 -23.47 -6.43 -26.62
C GLY A 434 -24.32 -7.25 -27.59
N GLU A 435 -24.51 -8.55 -27.34
CA GLU A 435 -25.30 -9.43 -28.21
C GLU A 435 -26.74 -9.51 -27.71
N GLU A 436 -27.67 -8.90 -28.43
CA GLU A 436 -29.10 -8.94 -28.11
C GLU A 436 -29.81 -10.05 -28.88
N ILE A 437 -30.32 -11.06 -28.15
CA ILE A 437 -31.06 -12.18 -28.72
C ILE A 437 -32.40 -12.31 -27.98
N ARG A 438 -33.50 -12.44 -28.73
CA ARG A 438 -34.83 -12.71 -28.17
C ARG A 438 -34.86 -14.05 -27.45
N GLU A 439 -35.51 -14.08 -26.29
CA GLU A 439 -35.64 -15.28 -25.44
C GLU A 439 -36.22 -16.47 -26.21
N ASP A 440 -37.30 -16.27 -26.97
CA ASP A 440 -37.95 -17.35 -27.73
C ASP A 440 -37.03 -18.00 -28.78
N LYS A 441 -36.08 -17.23 -29.34
CA LYS A 441 -35.06 -17.75 -30.25
C LYS A 441 -33.97 -18.49 -29.50
N LEU A 442 -33.53 -17.95 -28.37
CA LEU A 442 -32.47 -18.54 -27.55
C LEU A 442 -32.93 -19.86 -26.91
N ALA A 443 -34.18 -19.95 -26.46
CA ALA A 443 -34.81 -21.19 -25.98
C ALA A 443 -34.80 -22.29 -27.06
N ARG A 444 -35.15 -21.96 -28.31
CA ARG A 444 -35.07 -22.91 -29.44
C ARG A 444 -33.63 -23.34 -29.76
N GLU A 445 -32.65 -22.45 -29.65
CA GLU A 445 -31.23 -22.78 -29.85
C GLU A 445 -30.66 -23.67 -28.71
N LEU A 446 -31.15 -23.50 -27.48
CA LEU A 446 -30.77 -24.30 -26.32
C LEU A 446 -31.50 -25.66 -26.26
N GLY A 447 -32.63 -25.80 -26.94
CA GLY A 447 -33.51 -26.96 -26.84
C GLY A 447 -34.37 -26.97 -25.58
N THR A 448 -34.64 -25.78 -25.02
CA THR A 448 -35.40 -25.61 -23.77
C THR A 448 -36.86 -26.03 -23.92
N THR A 449 -37.37 -26.86 -23.02
CA THR A 449 -38.77 -27.34 -23.00
C THR A 449 -39.41 -27.20 -21.61
N PRO A 450 -40.75 -27.25 -21.50
CA PRO A 450 -41.44 -27.33 -20.21
C PRO A 450 -41.04 -28.54 -19.36
N GLU A 451 -40.72 -29.66 -19.99
CA GLU A 451 -40.44 -30.93 -19.31
C GLU A 451 -38.99 -31.04 -18.82
N ASP A 452 -38.02 -30.55 -19.59
CA ASP A 452 -36.58 -30.70 -19.32
C ASP A 452 -35.92 -29.41 -18.80
N GLY A 453 -36.59 -28.26 -18.87
CA GLY A 453 -35.96 -26.97 -18.59
C GLY A 453 -34.82 -26.67 -19.57
N THR A 454 -33.65 -26.27 -19.06
CA THR A 454 -32.47 -25.93 -19.88
C THR A 454 -31.22 -26.67 -19.39
N GLU A 455 -30.69 -27.60 -20.19
CA GLU A 455 -29.49 -28.37 -19.85
C GLU A 455 -28.24 -27.48 -19.72
N CYS A 456 -27.49 -27.64 -18.62
CA CYS A 456 -26.28 -26.85 -18.36
C CYS A 456 -25.20 -27.01 -19.45
N GLN A 457 -25.06 -28.19 -20.07
CA GLN A 457 -24.14 -28.38 -21.18
C GLN A 457 -24.55 -27.60 -22.43
N LYS A 458 -25.85 -27.45 -22.70
CA LYS A 458 -26.34 -26.72 -23.89
C LYS A 458 -25.99 -25.24 -23.79
N ILE A 459 -26.14 -24.65 -22.60
CA ILE A 459 -25.70 -23.28 -22.30
C ILE A 459 -24.20 -23.11 -22.63
N ALA A 460 -23.35 -23.98 -22.08
CA ALA A 460 -21.91 -23.90 -22.30
C ALA A 460 -21.49 -24.15 -23.76
N GLN A 461 -22.15 -25.10 -24.45
CA GLN A 461 -21.91 -25.40 -25.86
C GLN A 461 -22.33 -24.25 -26.77
N LEU A 462 -23.51 -23.67 -26.54
CA LEU A 462 -24.04 -22.56 -27.35
C LEU A 462 -23.18 -21.29 -27.18
N ALA A 463 -22.78 -20.97 -25.95
CA ALA A 463 -21.87 -19.85 -25.69
C ALA A 463 -20.51 -20.04 -26.39
N LYS A 464 -19.89 -21.23 -26.32
CA LYS A 464 -18.68 -21.55 -27.10
C LYS A 464 -18.91 -21.43 -28.62
N GLY A 465 -20.06 -21.91 -29.11
CA GLY A 465 -20.46 -21.81 -30.52
C GLY A 465 -20.63 -20.38 -31.03
N LYS A 466 -20.98 -19.42 -30.15
CA LYS A 466 -21.01 -17.98 -30.43
C LYS A 466 -19.65 -17.28 -30.26
N GLY A 467 -18.57 -18.03 -29.99
CA GLY A 467 -17.21 -17.50 -29.88
C GLY A 467 -16.83 -16.96 -28.49
N TYR A 468 -17.62 -17.25 -27.46
CA TYR A 468 -17.27 -16.91 -26.08
C TYR A 468 -16.26 -17.91 -25.50
N GLN A 469 -15.39 -17.42 -24.63
CA GLN A 469 -14.59 -18.27 -23.74
C GLN A 469 -15.49 -18.75 -22.61
N VAL A 470 -15.53 -20.05 -22.36
CA VAL A 470 -16.41 -20.66 -21.36
C VAL A 470 -15.63 -21.64 -20.50
N ASP A 471 -15.57 -21.35 -19.21
CA ASP A 471 -15.07 -22.23 -18.15
C ASP A 471 -16.28 -22.77 -17.37
N MET A 472 -16.51 -24.08 -17.43
CA MET A 472 -17.61 -24.76 -16.76
C MET A 472 -17.06 -25.73 -15.74
N LYS A 473 -17.51 -25.62 -14.49
CA LYS A 473 -17.04 -26.41 -13.36
C LYS A 473 -18.19 -27.04 -12.59
N THR A 474 -17.89 -28.15 -11.94
CA THR A 474 -18.69 -28.83 -10.90
C THR A 474 -17.78 -29.10 -9.72
N GLY A 475 -18.24 -28.89 -8.50
CA GLY A 475 -17.41 -28.89 -7.30
C GLY A 475 -16.51 -27.64 -7.20
N ALA A 476 -16.95 -26.51 -7.76
CA ALA A 476 -16.26 -25.24 -7.61
C ALA A 476 -16.34 -24.73 -6.16
N ASP A 477 -15.37 -23.93 -5.75
CA ASP A 477 -15.39 -23.29 -4.42
C ASP A 477 -15.88 -21.83 -4.48
N ILE A 478 -16.21 -21.24 -3.33
CA ILE A 478 -16.60 -19.82 -3.23
C ILE A 478 -15.53 -18.89 -3.79
N SER A 479 -14.25 -19.26 -3.72
CA SER A 479 -13.14 -18.46 -4.24
C SER A 479 -13.02 -18.52 -5.78
N ASP A 480 -13.48 -19.58 -6.44
CA ASP A 480 -13.64 -19.61 -7.91
C ASP A 480 -14.66 -18.56 -8.36
N LEU A 481 -15.81 -18.52 -7.70
CA LEU A 481 -16.87 -17.58 -8.04
C LEU A 481 -16.43 -16.12 -7.79
N LYS A 482 -15.74 -15.87 -6.66
CA LYS A 482 -15.12 -14.57 -6.38
C LYS A 482 -14.06 -14.21 -7.43
N ARG A 483 -13.14 -15.12 -7.78
CA ARG A 483 -12.15 -14.91 -8.85
C ARG A 483 -12.74 -14.59 -10.22
N ALA A 484 -13.91 -15.12 -10.55
CA ALA A 484 -14.62 -14.77 -11.80
C ALA A 484 -15.19 -13.36 -11.72
N ILE A 485 -15.90 -13.08 -10.62
CA ILE A 485 -16.48 -11.77 -10.31
C ILE A 485 -15.43 -10.64 -10.31
N ASP A 486 -14.29 -10.86 -9.66
CA ASP A 486 -13.17 -9.91 -9.55
C ASP A 486 -12.54 -9.55 -10.91
N LYS A 487 -12.69 -10.45 -11.91
CA LYS A 487 -12.25 -10.25 -13.29
C LYS A 487 -13.32 -9.61 -14.19
N GLY A 488 -14.49 -9.27 -13.64
CA GLY A 488 -15.63 -8.79 -14.42
C GLY A 488 -16.30 -9.89 -15.26
N ILE A 489 -16.13 -11.16 -14.90
CA ILE A 489 -16.69 -12.31 -15.64
C ILE A 489 -17.96 -12.80 -14.93
N PRO A 490 -19.17 -12.53 -15.47
CA PRO A 490 -20.40 -13.05 -14.88
C PRO A 490 -20.47 -14.56 -15.05
N SER A 491 -21.04 -15.24 -14.06
CA SER A 491 -21.10 -16.70 -14.03
C SER A 491 -22.52 -17.17 -13.77
N ILE A 492 -23.03 -18.06 -14.62
CA ILE A 492 -24.31 -18.75 -14.37
C ILE A 492 -24.04 -19.80 -13.30
N VAL A 493 -24.85 -19.83 -12.25
CA VAL A 493 -24.84 -20.87 -11.21
C VAL A 493 -26.23 -21.49 -11.09
N ALA A 494 -26.29 -22.77 -10.72
CA ALA A 494 -27.54 -23.45 -10.42
C ALA A 494 -27.72 -23.53 -8.91
N ILE A 495 -28.89 -23.16 -8.42
CA ILE A 495 -29.25 -23.17 -6.99
C ILE A 495 -30.57 -23.89 -6.78
N GLN A 496 -30.72 -24.54 -5.63
CA GLN A 496 -32.03 -24.97 -5.13
C GLN A 496 -32.82 -23.76 -4.62
N ALA A 497 -34.12 -23.69 -4.96
CA ALA A 497 -35.00 -22.57 -4.67
C ALA A 497 -36.43 -23.01 -4.32
N TRP A 498 -37.38 -22.07 -4.30
CA TRP A 498 -38.84 -22.28 -4.36
C TRP A 498 -39.54 -23.13 -3.27
N LYS A 499 -38.84 -23.57 -2.22
CA LYS A 499 -39.46 -24.34 -1.11
C LYS A 499 -40.30 -23.47 -0.17
N ASP A 500 -41.58 -23.87 -0.01
CA ASP A 500 -42.54 -23.26 0.91
C ASP A 500 -42.27 -23.57 2.40
N ASP A 501 -41.50 -24.62 2.75
CA ASP A 501 -41.16 -24.94 4.14
C ASP A 501 -39.84 -24.27 4.57
N PRO A 502 -39.88 -23.27 5.49
CA PRO A 502 -38.68 -22.59 6.00
C PRO A 502 -37.75 -23.48 6.85
N LYS A 503 -38.10 -24.75 7.11
CA LYS A 503 -37.23 -25.74 7.76
C LYS A 503 -36.44 -26.61 6.78
N THR A 504 -36.59 -26.43 5.47
CA THR A 504 -35.92 -27.25 4.46
C THR A 504 -34.40 -27.14 4.55
N ASP A 505 -33.71 -28.27 4.69
CA ASP A 505 -32.25 -28.32 4.56
C ASP A 505 -31.86 -28.45 3.08
N TYR A 506 -31.70 -27.28 2.45
CA TYR A 506 -31.24 -27.15 1.07
C TYR A 506 -29.95 -27.93 0.75
N SER A 507 -29.10 -28.30 1.72
CA SER A 507 -27.88 -29.08 1.45
C SER A 507 -28.15 -30.54 1.04
N THR A 508 -29.39 -31.03 1.24
CA THR A 508 -29.81 -32.41 0.95
C THR A 508 -30.87 -32.51 -0.14
N ASP A 509 -31.37 -31.37 -0.62
CA ASP A 509 -32.52 -31.22 -1.49
C ASP A 509 -32.09 -31.03 -2.96
N TRP A 510 -32.73 -31.69 -3.92
CA TRP A 510 -32.30 -31.67 -5.34
C TRP A 510 -33.50 -31.56 -6.31
N ALA A 511 -34.64 -31.07 -5.83
CA ALA A 511 -35.90 -31.10 -6.56
C ALA A 511 -36.24 -29.81 -7.31
N ASP A 512 -35.70 -28.67 -6.87
CA ASP A 512 -36.21 -27.33 -7.22
C ASP A 512 -35.09 -26.44 -7.78
N GLY A 513 -34.49 -26.91 -8.89
CA GLY A 513 -33.37 -26.25 -9.58
C GLY A 513 -33.73 -24.91 -10.22
N HIS A 514 -32.86 -23.91 -10.05
CA HIS A 514 -33.02 -22.57 -10.60
C HIS A 514 -31.67 -21.97 -11.03
N TYR A 515 -31.61 -21.42 -12.24
CA TYR A 515 -30.42 -20.72 -12.74
C TYR A 515 -30.46 -19.24 -12.41
N VAL A 516 -29.37 -18.74 -11.81
CA VAL A 516 -29.13 -17.31 -11.57
C VAL A 516 -27.74 -16.93 -12.05
N VAL A 517 -27.51 -15.65 -12.36
CA VAL A 517 -26.19 -15.13 -12.73
C VAL A 517 -25.55 -14.50 -11.50
N ALA A 518 -24.48 -15.08 -11.00
CA ALA A 518 -23.65 -14.49 -9.96
C ALA A 518 -22.92 -13.27 -10.53
N ILE A 519 -23.15 -12.12 -9.90
CA ILE A 519 -22.65 -10.82 -10.36
C ILE A 519 -21.79 -10.11 -9.33
N GLY A 520 -21.88 -10.44 -8.04
CA GLY A 520 -21.05 -9.80 -7.03
C GLY A 520 -21.12 -10.45 -5.67
N TYR A 521 -20.35 -9.90 -4.72
CA TYR A 521 -20.39 -10.31 -3.32
C TYR A 521 -19.95 -9.17 -2.38
N ASP A 522 -20.29 -9.31 -1.10
CA ASP A 522 -19.68 -8.57 0.01
C ASP A 522 -19.15 -9.55 1.08
N SER A 523 -18.96 -9.10 2.33
CA SER A 523 -18.52 -9.98 3.42
C SER A 523 -19.58 -10.96 3.93
N LYS A 524 -20.85 -10.77 3.56
CA LYS A 524 -22.02 -11.50 4.10
C LYS A 524 -22.88 -12.16 3.03
N ASN A 525 -22.89 -11.65 1.80
CA ASN A 525 -23.84 -12.00 0.75
C ASN A 525 -23.13 -12.24 -0.59
N PHE A 526 -23.72 -13.08 -1.43
CA PHE A 526 -23.58 -13.01 -2.88
C PHE A 526 -24.76 -12.26 -3.50
N TYR A 527 -24.50 -11.55 -4.59
CA TYR A 527 -25.49 -10.80 -5.38
C TYR A 527 -25.70 -11.48 -6.73
N PHE A 528 -26.95 -11.49 -7.19
CA PHE A 528 -27.36 -12.20 -8.39
C PHE A 528 -28.25 -11.34 -9.30
N MET A 529 -28.09 -11.51 -10.61
CA MET A 529 -29.19 -11.26 -11.53
C MET A 529 -30.03 -12.53 -11.56
N ASP A 530 -31.26 -12.43 -11.06
CA ASP A 530 -32.17 -13.56 -10.88
C ASP A 530 -33.35 -13.44 -11.86
N PRO A 531 -33.46 -14.35 -12.84
CA PRO A 531 -34.51 -14.30 -13.86
C PRO A 531 -35.95 -14.35 -13.35
N SER A 532 -36.18 -14.81 -12.12
CA SER A 532 -37.52 -14.81 -11.52
C SER A 532 -37.99 -13.41 -11.10
N THR A 533 -37.05 -12.48 -10.87
CA THR A 533 -37.32 -11.20 -10.21
C THR A 533 -37.50 -10.03 -11.17
N LEU A 534 -38.28 -9.03 -10.75
CA LEU A 534 -38.61 -7.87 -11.59
C LEU A 534 -37.59 -6.73 -11.40
N GLY A 535 -36.67 -6.60 -12.36
CA GLY A 535 -35.90 -5.36 -12.59
C GLY A 535 -34.90 -4.95 -11.51
N ASN A 536 -34.55 -5.87 -10.60
CA ASN A 536 -33.56 -5.63 -9.54
C ASN A 536 -32.60 -6.82 -9.45
N TYR A 537 -31.45 -6.61 -8.82
CA TYR A 537 -30.58 -7.70 -8.39
C TYR A 537 -31.04 -8.23 -7.02
N THR A 538 -30.91 -9.53 -6.81
CA THR A 538 -31.18 -10.20 -5.54
C THR A 538 -29.89 -10.47 -4.78
N PHE A 539 -30.01 -10.98 -3.55
CA PHE A 539 -28.88 -11.46 -2.78
C PHE A 539 -29.25 -12.72 -2.00
N ILE A 540 -28.24 -13.55 -1.70
CA ILE A 540 -28.36 -14.70 -0.80
C ILE A 540 -27.18 -14.62 0.18
N PRO A 541 -27.39 -14.80 1.51
CA PRO A 541 -26.31 -14.90 2.48
C PRO A 541 -25.30 -15.98 2.09
N CYS A 542 -24.00 -15.77 2.33
CA CYS A 542 -22.93 -16.65 1.87
C CYS A 542 -23.06 -18.10 2.37
N ASP A 543 -23.52 -18.31 3.60
CA ASP A 543 -23.69 -19.62 4.21
C ASP A 543 -24.97 -20.34 3.74
N GLU A 544 -25.99 -19.59 3.35
CA GLU A 544 -27.22 -20.08 2.72
C GLU A 544 -26.98 -20.44 1.26
N PHE A 545 -26.28 -19.58 0.51
CA PHE A 545 -25.88 -19.82 -0.87
C PHE A 545 -25.06 -21.12 -0.99
N GLN A 546 -24.09 -21.34 -0.10
CA GLN A 546 -23.26 -22.55 -0.15
C GLN A 546 -24.07 -23.85 0.06
N LYS A 547 -25.19 -23.80 0.80
CA LYS A 547 -26.11 -24.94 0.97
C LYS A 547 -27.02 -25.14 -0.25
N ARG A 548 -27.38 -24.05 -0.94
CA ARG A 548 -28.24 -24.08 -2.14
C ARG A 548 -27.50 -24.35 -3.44
N TRP A 549 -26.19 -24.11 -3.51
CA TRP A 549 -25.41 -24.13 -4.76
C TRP A 549 -25.11 -25.55 -5.27
N HIS A 550 -26.14 -26.19 -5.83
CA HIS A 550 -26.12 -27.49 -6.51
C HIS A 550 -27.45 -27.73 -7.22
N ASP A 551 -27.45 -28.65 -8.20
CA ASP A 551 -28.66 -29.00 -8.96
C ASP A 551 -28.59 -30.39 -9.59
N GLU A 552 -29.73 -30.96 -9.98
CA GLU A 552 -29.84 -32.23 -10.72
C GLU A 552 -30.51 -32.03 -12.08
N ASP A 553 -29.85 -32.50 -13.14
CA ASP A 553 -30.35 -32.45 -14.51
C ASP A 553 -30.29 -33.87 -15.10
N LYS A 554 -31.47 -34.40 -15.44
CA LYS A 554 -31.71 -35.75 -15.99
C LYS A 554 -31.04 -36.89 -15.21
N GLY A 555 -31.18 -36.88 -13.89
CA GLY A 555 -30.62 -37.90 -12.99
C GLY A 555 -29.12 -37.74 -12.71
N LYS A 556 -28.48 -36.68 -13.22
CA LYS A 556 -27.07 -36.38 -12.97
C LYS A 556 -26.94 -35.15 -12.08
N LYS A 557 -26.21 -35.32 -10.98
CA LYS A 557 -25.97 -34.27 -9.99
C LYS A 557 -24.80 -33.36 -10.37
N TYR A 558 -25.00 -32.06 -10.17
CA TYR A 558 -24.05 -30.98 -10.42
C TYR A 558 -23.83 -30.17 -9.12
N PRO A 559 -23.05 -30.69 -8.15
CA PRO A 559 -22.67 -29.92 -6.96
C PRO A 559 -21.83 -28.70 -7.36
N GLN A 560 -22.07 -27.54 -6.72
CA GLN A 560 -21.37 -26.27 -6.95
C GLN A 560 -21.08 -26.00 -8.43
N MET A 561 -22.14 -26.01 -9.24
CA MET A 561 -22.07 -25.84 -10.67
C MET A 561 -21.93 -24.36 -11.04
N MET A 562 -20.92 -24.03 -11.86
CA MET A 562 -20.79 -22.69 -12.44
C MET A 562 -20.36 -22.74 -13.90
N ILE A 563 -20.88 -21.79 -14.68
CA ILE A 563 -20.51 -21.53 -16.08
C ILE A 563 -20.06 -20.06 -16.19
N SER A 564 -18.75 -19.83 -16.12
CA SER A 564 -18.14 -18.51 -16.36
C SER A 564 -18.06 -18.26 -17.86
N ILE A 565 -18.64 -17.17 -18.34
CA ILE A 565 -18.70 -16.84 -19.78
C ILE A 565 -18.06 -15.48 -20.01
N SER A 566 -17.02 -15.44 -20.85
CA SER A 566 -16.24 -14.23 -21.13
C SER A 566 -15.89 -14.06 -22.60
N LYS A 567 -15.41 -12.86 -22.95
CA LYS A 567 -14.97 -12.49 -24.30
C LYS A 567 -13.64 -11.72 -24.18
N SER A 568 -12.79 -11.81 -25.20
CA SER A 568 -11.52 -11.06 -25.24
C SER A 568 -11.72 -9.54 -25.40
N THR A 569 -12.86 -9.14 -25.98
CA THR A 569 -13.31 -7.75 -26.05
C THR A 569 -14.03 -7.35 -24.75
N PRO A 570 -13.83 -6.11 -24.24
CA PRO A 570 -14.59 -5.60 -23.11
C PRO A 570 -16.12 -5.68 -23.30
N PRO A 571 -16.91 -5.75 -22.22
CA PRO A 571 -18.37 -5.63 -22.28
C PRO A 571 -18.79 -4.27 -22.85
N THR A 572 -19.87 -4.24 -23.62
CA THR A 572 -20.39 -3.00 -24.22
C THR A 572 -21.63 -2.46 -23.51
N TYR A 573 -22.26 -3.25 -22.65
CA TYR A 573 -23.40 -2.78 -21.87
C TYR A 573 -22.97 -1.76 -20.81
N LYS A 574 -23.62 -0.59 -20.85
CA LYS A 574 -23.38 0.51 -19.92
C LYS A 574 -24.72 0.99 -19.34
N PRO A 575 -25.08 0.62 -18.10
CA PRO A 575 -26.41 0.90 -17.53
C PRO A 575 -26.69 2.39 -17.25
N THR A 576 -25.69 3.27 -17.43
CA THR A 576 -25.82 4.72 -17.20
C THR A 576 -25.74 5.55 -18.48
N GLU A 577 -25.48 4.94 -19.65
CA GLU A 577 -25.48 5.65 -20.93
C GLU A 577 -26.82 5.40 -21.62
N ILE A 578 -27.67 6.44 -21.66
CA ILE A 578 -28.81 6.47 -22.57
C ILE A 578 -28.23 6.53 -23.99
N PRO A 579 -28.57 5.60 -24.90
CA PRO A 579 -28.14 5.70 -26.29
C PRO A 579 -28.57 7.04 -26.87
N LYS A 580 -27.66 7.75 -27.51
CA LYS A 580 -28.06 8.92 -28.32
C LYS A 580 -29.00 8.41 -29.40
N ILE A 581 -30.19 9.00 -29.46
CA ILE A 581 -31.09 8.84 -30.61
C ILE A 581 -30.43 9.63 -31.74
N GLU A 582 -29.99 8.93 -32.79
CA GLU A 582 -29.54 9.52 -34.06
C GLU A 582 -30.74 9.92 -34.93
#